data_AF-A0A6J5W4K2-F1
#
_entry.id   AF-A0A6J5W4K2-F1
#
_cell.length_a   1.000
_cell.length_b   1.000
_cell.length_c   1.000
_cell.angle_alpha   90.00
_cell.angle_beta   90.00
_cell.angle_gamma   90.00
#
_symmetry.space_group_name_H-M   'P 1'
#
loop_
_entity.id
_entity.type
_entity.pdbx_description
1 polymer ?
#
loop_
_entity_poly.entity_id
_entity_poly.type
_entity_poly.pdbx_seq_one_letter_code
_entity_poly.pdbx_strand_id
1 'polypeptide(L)'
;MAFWWPLLVLGFAYAICKFLFMLIPPNVPPSKSMLLMVPPRGRTPQADTKVQCYEPATMKYLGYFPALTPDEVKERVAQARKAQKIWAKSSFKQRRQFLGFF
;
A
#
# COMPACT_ATOMS: atom_id res chain seq x y z
N MET A 1 43.57 8.81 -45.59
CA MET A 1 43.66 8.90 -44.11
C MET A 1 42.25 8.91 -43.48
N ALA A 2 41.49 7.81 -43.59
CA ALA A 2 40.08 7.80 -43.13
C ALA A 2 39.57 6.44 -42.59
N PHE A 3 40.45 5.46 -42.38
CA PHE A 3 40.03 4.12 -41.97
C PHE A 3 39.87 3.96 -40.44
N TRP A 4 40.61 4.75 -39.66
CA TRP A 4 40.65 4.62 -38.20
C TRP A 4 39.64 5.49 -37.46
N TRP A 5 39.11 6.51 -38.14
CA TRP A 5 38.09 7.40 -37.61
C TRP A 5 36.82 6.69 -37.10
N PRO A 6 36.22 5.73 -37.85
CA PRO A 6 35.04 5.02 -37.35
C PRO A 6 35.33 4.19 -36.09
N LEU A 7 36.52 3.59 -35.97
CA LEU A 7 36.92 2.84 -34.78
C LEU A 7 37.09 3.75 -33.55
N LEU A 8 37.65 4.94 -33.75
CA LEU A 8 37.77 5.95 -32.69
C LEU A 8 36.39 6.43 -32.22
N VAL A 9 35.48 6.71 -33.14
CA VAL A 9 34.11 7.16 -32.83
C VAL A 9 33.33 6.05 -32.11
N LEU A 10 33.43 4.80 -32.57
CA LEU A 10 32.80 3.65 -31.91
C LEU A 10 33.35 3.42 -30.50
N GLY A 11 34.66 3.54 -30.31
CA GLY A 11 35.29 3.43 -28.99
C GLY A 11 34.82 4.52 -28.04
N PHE A 12 34.71 5.76 -28.51
CA PHE A 12 34.24 6.88 -27.71
C PHE A 12 32.74 6.76 -27.37
N ALA A 13 31.91 6.35 -28.34
CA ALA A 13 30.49 6.09 -28.12
C ALA A 13 30.28 4.96 -27.09
N TYR A 14 31.06 3.88 -27.17
CA TYR A 14 31.01 2.80 -26.19
C TYR A 14 31.42 3.26 -24.77
N ALA A 15 32.47 4.08 -24.66
CA ALA A 15 32.91 4.64 -23.40
C ALA A 15 31.84 5.53 -22.75
N ILE A 16 31.19 6.39 -23.56
CA ILE A 16 30.07 7.22 -23.09
C ILE A 16 28.89 6.36 -22.66
N CYS A 17 28.46 5.39 -23.47
CA CYS A 17 27.37 4.49 -23.12
C CYS A 17 27.68 3.73 -21.82
N LYS A 18 28.90 3.22 -21.66
CA LYS A 18 29.31 2.52 -20.44
C LYS A 18 29.32 3.45 -19.21
N PHE A 19 29.79 4.68 -19.37
CA PHE A 19 29.80 5.67 -18.30
C PHE A 19 28.37 6.09 -17.89
N LEU A 20 27.49 6.32 -18.87
CA LEU A 20 26.07 6.59 -18.63
C LEU A 20 25.38 5.41 -17.95
N PHE A 21 25.67 4.17 -18.36
CA PHE A 21 25.16 2.96 -17.70
C PHE A 21 25.75 2.75 -16.29
N MET A 22 26.95 3.26 -16.01
CA MET A 22 27.57 3.20 -14.68
C MET A 22 26.98 4.26 -13.73
N LEU A 23 26.45 5.36 -14.26
CA LEU A 23 25.70 6.37 -13.50
C LEU A 23 24.24 5.94 -13.23
N ILE A 24 23.72 4.95 -13.96
CA ILE A 24 22.46 4.31 -13.63
C ILE A 24 22.76 3.29 -12.51
N PRO A 25 22.26 3.48 -11.28
CA PRO A 25 22.46 2.51 -10.22
C PRO A 25 21.93 1.14 -10.69
N PRO A 26 22.66 0.04 -10.45
CA PRO A 26 22.27 -1.27 -10.92
C PRO A 26 20.93 -1.62 -10.28
N ASN A 27 19.92 -1.75 -11.15
CA ASN A 27 18.65 -2.43 -10.90
C ASN A 27 18.04 -2.14 -9.53
N VAL A 28 17.16 -1.14 -9.47
CA VAL A 28 16.18 -1.05 -8.37
C VAL A 28 15.54 -2.44 -8.30
N PRO A 29 15.73 -3.21 -7.21
CA PRO A 29 15.14 -4.54 -7.15
C PRO A 29 13.65 -4.35 -7.42
N PRO A 30 13.01 -5.19 -8.27
CA PRO A 30 11.57 -5.12 -8.45
C PRO A 30 11.01 -5.12 -7.04
N SER A 31 10.34 -4.03 -6.69
CA SER A 31 10.05 -3.71 -5.31
C SER A 31 9.28 -4.89 -4.72
N LYS A 32 9.98 -5.68 -3.89
CA LYS A 32 9.40 -6.88 -3.25
C LYS A 32 8.17 -6.51 -2.42
N SER A 33 7.99 -5.21 -2.12
CA SER A 33 6.79 -4.65 -1.52
C SER A 33 5.51 -4.99 -2.28
N MET A 34 5.53 -5.09 -3.62
CA MET A 34 4.31 -5.42 -4.36
C MET A 34 3.94 -6.91 -4.31
N LEU A 35 4.92 -7.80 -4.06
CA LEU A 35 4.70 -9.25 -3.97
C LEU A 35 4.53 -9.76 -2.53
N LEU A 36 5.02 -9.03 -1.52
CA LEU A 36 4.87 -9.36 -0.09
C LEU A 36 3.54 -8.89 0.51
N MET A 37 2.76 -8.07 -0.21
CA MET A 37 1.45 -7.59 0.22
C MET A 37 0.30 -8.57 -0.06
N VAL A 38 0.61 -9.74 -0.64
CA VAL A 38 -0.36 -10.82 -0.78
C VAL A 38 -0.05 -11.81 0.33
N PRO A 39 -0.76 -11.78 1.48
CA PRO A 39 -0.68 -12.89 2.42
C PRO A 39 -0.95 -14.18 1.63
N PRO A 40 -0.27 -15.30 1.94
CA PRO A 40 -0.42 -16.54 1.18
C PRO A 40 -1.91 -16.80 0.95
N ARG A 41 -2.30 -17.05 -0.32
CA ARG A 41 -3.68 -17.29 -0.76
C ARG A 41 -4.27 -18.61 -0.22
N GLY A 42 -3.95 -18.97 1.01
CA GLY A 42 -4.57 -20.03 1.78
C GLY A 42 -5.18 -19.40 3.02
N ARG A 43 -6.49 -19.60 3.21
CA ARG A 43 -7.15 -19.32 4.48
C ARG A 43 -6.43 -20.12 5.56
N THR A 44 -5.52 -19.50 6.31
CA THR A 44 -5.04 -20.07 7.56
C THR A 44 -6.14 -19.86 8.61
N PRO A 45 -6.41 -20.83 9.50
CA PRO A 45 -7.45 -20.68 10.53
C PRO A 45 -7.27 -19.44 11.41
N GLN A 46 -6.04 -18.93 11.54
CA GLN A 46 -5.73 -17.68 12.25
C GLN A 46 -6.16 -16.41 11.50
N ALA A 47 -6.23 -16.44 10.17
CA ALA A 47 -6.73 -15.33 9.36
C ALA A 47 -8.24 -15.12 9.50
N ASP A 48 -8.97 -16.14 10.01
CA ASP A 48 -10.42 -16.09 10.16
C ASP A 48 -10.88 -15.25 11.36
N THR A 49 -10.01 -15.02 12.35
CA THR A 49 -10.37 -14.28 13.58
C THR A 49 -9.57 -13.00 13.78
N LYS A 50 -8.42 -12.84 13.13
CA LYS A 50 -7.51 -11.69 13.34
C LYS A 50 -6.81 -11.28 12.04
N VAL A 51 -6.77 -9.98 11.78
CA VAL A 51 -6.05 -9.35 10.67
C VAL A 51 -4.73 -8.79 11.22
N GLN A 52 -3.60 -9.22 10.66
CA GLN A 52 -2.28 -8.71 11.02
C GLN A 52 -1.99 -7.41 10.27
N CYS A 53 -1.52 -6.40 11.00
CA CYS A 53 -1.21 -5.07 10.48
C CYS A 53 0.31 -4.89 10.36
N TYR A 54 0.75 -4.36 9.22
CA TYR A 54 2.15 -4.13 8.92
C TYR A 54 2.39 -2.70 8.43
N GLU A 55 3.56 -2.15 8.73
CA GLU A 55 4.03 -0.88 8.19
C GLU A 55 4.36 -1.04 6.69
N PRO A 56 3.81 -0.21 5.80
CA PRO A 56 3.93 -0.43 4.35
C PRO A 56 5.35 -0.22 3.80
N ALA A 57 6.17 0.61 4.45
CA ALA A 57 7.53 0.92 3.97
C ALA A 57 8.57 -0.11 4.40
N THR A 58 8.43 -0.66 5.61
CA THR A 58 9.44 -1.52 6.25
C THR A 58 8.98 -2.97 6.40
N MET A 59 7.69 -3.25 6.16
CA MET A 59 7.02 -4.51 6.49
C MET A 59 7.13 -4.89 7.98
N LYS A 60 7.34 -3.90 8.85
CA LYS A 60 7.39 -4.12 10.30
C LYS A 60 6.01 -4.48 10.82
N TYR A 61 5.92 -5.52 11.65
CA TYR A 61 4.68 -5.90 12.33
C TYR A 61 4.25 -4.83 13.34
N LEU A 62 3.02 -4.35 13.21
CA LEU A 62 2.44 -3.30 14.07
C LEU A 62 1.48 -3.88 15.12
N GLY A 63 0.91 -5.06 14.87
CA GLY A 63 -0.09 -5.67 15.73
C GLY A 63 -1.15 -6.41 14.94
N TYR A 64 -2.26 -6.74 15.60
CA TYR A 64 -3.41 -7.36 14.95
C TYR A 64 -4.70 -6.65 15.35
N PHE A 65 -5.70 -6.73 14.47
CA PHE A 65 -7.06 -6.29 14.73
C PHE A 65 -8.03 -7.48 14.57
N PRO A 66 -9.06 -7.63 15.41
CA PRO A 66 -10.01 -8.73 15.26
C PRO A 66 -10.80 -8.62 13.95
N ALA A 67 -10.94 -9.74 13.25
CA ALA A 67 -11.86 -9.86 12.12
C ALA A 67 -13.27 -10.07 12.68
N LEU A 68 -14.22 -9.24 12.24
CA LEU A 68 -15.59 -9.31 12.73
C LEU A 68 -16.32 -10.50 12.12
N THR A 69 -17.09 -11.22 12.95
CA THR A 69 -17.96 -12.29 12.45
C THR A 69 -19.18 -11.70 11.74
N PRO A 70 -19.83 -12.45 10.84
CA PRO A 70 -21.03 -11.99 10.16
C PRO A 70 -22.15 -11.56 11.13
N ASP A 71 -22.29 -12.21 12.28
CA ASP A 71 -23.34 -11.90 13.25
C ASP A 71 -23.02 -10.62 14.04
N GLU A 72 -21.76 -10.40 14.42
CA GLU A 72 -21.33 -9.14 15.01
C GLU A 72 -21.52 -7.95 14.04
N VAL A 73 -21.33 -8.16 12.74
CA VAL A 73 -21.61 -7.14 11.72
C VAL A 73 -23.11 -6.83 11.69
N LYS A 74 -23.97 -7.86 11.65
CA LYS A 74 -25.44 -7.67 11.67
C LYS A 74 -25.89 -6.91 12.92
N GLU A 75 -25.32 -7.24 14.08
CA GLU A 75 -25.64 -6.56 15.33
C GLU A 75 -25.28 -5.07 15.29
N ARG A 76 -24.06 -4.74 14.86
CA ARG A 76 -23.63 -3.33 14.72
C ARG A 76 -24.50 -2.57 13.73
N VAL A 77 -24.89 -3.19 12.62
CA VAL A 77 -25.83 -2.59 11.65
C VAL A 77 -27.20 -2.35 12.31
N ALA A 78 -27.72 -3.29 13.08
CA ALA A 78 -28.98 -3.12 13.80
C ALA A 78 -28.93 -1.96 14.82
N GLN A 79 -27.83 -1.85 15.56
CA GLN A 79 -27.59 -0.73 16.48
C GLN A 79 -27.52 0.62 15.73
N ALA A 80 -26.78 0.67 14.63
CA ALA A 80 -26.69 1.85 13.78
C ALA A 80 -28.05 2.27 13.21
N ARG A 81 -28.89 1.31 12.78
CA ARG A 81 -30.26 1.58 12.30
C ARG A 81 -31.16 2.18 13.39
N LYS A 82 -31.03 1.73 14.65
CA LYS A 82 -31.75 2.31 15.79
C LYS A 82 -31.29 3.76 16.04
N ALA A 83 -29.98 3.97 16.14
CA ALA A 83 -29.39 5.30 16.36
C ALA A 83 -29.75 6.29 15.23
N GLN A 84 -29.76 5.83 13.98
CA GLN A 84 -30.05 6.66 12.81
C GLN A 84 -31.42 7.32 12.88
N LYS A 85 -32.45 6.68 13.46
CA LYS A 85 -33.79 7.27 13.61
C LYS A 85 -33.78 8.55 14.45
N ILE A 86 -32.87 8.64 15.41
CA ILE A 86 -32.67 9.81 16.28
C ILE A 86 -31.70 10.77 15.61
N TRP A 87 -30.55 10.27 15.14
CA TRP A 87 -29.50 11.08 14.52
C TRP A 87 -29.99 11.84 13.27
N ALA A 88 -30.87 11.23 12.47
CA ALA A 88 -31.43 11.88 11.27
C ALA A 88 -32.25 13.14 11.58
N LYS A 89 -32.74 13.29 12.81
CA LYS A 89 -33.49 14.49 13.25
C LYS A 89 -32.59 15.62 13.75
N SER A 90 -31.27 15.40 13.81
CA SER A 90 -30.31 16.41 14.26
C SER A 90 -30.19 17.58 13.28
N SER A 91 -30.00 18.79 13.82
CA SER A 91 -29.79 19.98 13.01
C SER A 91 -28.43 19.96 12.30
N PHE A 92 -28.32 20.72 11.21
CA PHE A 92 -27.03 20.90 10.52
C PHE A 92 -25.95 21.48 11.45
N LYS A 93 -26.32 22.43 12.33
CA LYS A 93 -25.42 23.01 13.34
C LYS A 93 -24.84 21.94 14.28
N GLN A 94 -25.68 21.03 14.79
CA GLN A 94 -25.25 19.93 15.65
C GLN A 94 -24.33 18.95 14.92
N ARG A 95 -24.67 18.56 13.68
CA ARG A 95 -23.83 17.65 12.88
C ARG A 95 -22.47 18.27 12.56
N ARG A 96 -22.43 19.55 12.20
CA ARG A 96 -21.19 20.30 11.95
C ARG A 96 -20.34 20.41 13.22
N GLN A 97 -20.95 20.70 14.36
CA GLN A 97 -20.24 20.76 15.64
C GLN A 97 -19.62 19.41 15.98
N PHE A 98 -20.36 18.30 15.80
CA PHE A 98 -19.84 16.96 16.05
C PHE A 98 -18.67 16.63 15.13
N LEU A 99 -18.81 16.83 13.82
CA LEU A 99 -17.77 16.52 12.83
C LEU A 99 -16.55 17.45 12.89
N GLY A 100 -16.69 18.66 13.43
CA GLY A 100 -15.57 19.60 13.60
C GLY A 100 -14.77 19.39 14.88
N PHE A 101 -15.25 18.55 15.80
CA PHE A 101 -14.58 18.26 17.07
C PHE A 101 -13.75 16.97 17.04
N PHE A 102 -13.94 16.14 16.00
CA PHE A 102 -13.13 14.96 15.70
C PHE A 102 -12.14 15.28 14.57
#